data_AF-A0A2W4MS15-F1
#
_entry.id   AF-A0A2W4MS15-F1
#
_cell.length_a   1.000
_cell.length_b   1.000
_cell.length_c   1.000
_cell.angle_alpha   90.00
_cell.angle_beta   90.00
_cell.angle_gamma   90.00
#
_symmetry.space_group_name_H-M   'P 1'
#
loop_
_entity.id
_entity.type
_entity.pdbx_description
1 polymer ?
#
loop_
_entity_poly.entity_id
_entity_poly.type
_entity_poly.pdbx_seq_one_letter_code
_entity_poly.pdbx_strand_id
1 'polypeptide(L)'
;MPKFTRPQSAYLQVAVDFGYMLVAAELLFGGGGYWLDQRRGAEVPWFTVAGVLLGLAVAFYSFFRRMGVLERARRAEAARSGDRRGGQPR
;
A
#
# COMPACT_ATOMS: atom_id res chain seq x y z
N MET A 1 9.48 19.87 -33.68
CA MET A 1 9.76 19.88 -32.23
C MET A 1 9.22 18.60 -31.60
N PRO A 2 10.05 17.68 -31.08
CA PRO A 2 9.56 16.45 -30.46
C PRO A 2 8.98 16.73 -29.07
N LYS A 3 7.75 16.26 -28.84
CA LYS A 3 7.04 16.37 -27.55
C LYS A 3 7.53 15.27 -26.60
N PHE A 4 8.21 15.67 -25.53
CA PHE A 4 8.54 14.79 -24.41
C PHE A 4 7.29 14.55 -23.56
N THR A 5 6.50 13.53 -23.87
CA THR A 5 5.55 12.96 -22.91
C THR A 5 6.23 11.84 -22.14
N ARG A 6 6.86 12.19 -21.02
CA ARG A 6 7.37 11.21 -20.05
C ARG A 6 6.17 10.59 -19.32
N PRO A 7 6.06 9.26 -19.18
CA PRO A 7 5.02 8.61 -18.39
C PRO A 7 5.30 8.75 -16.87
N GLN A 8 5.48 9.99 -16.40
CA GLN A 8 5.64 10.30 -14.97
C GLN A 8 4.31 10.20 -14.18
N SER A 9 3.17 10.14 -14.88
CA SER A 9 1.84 10.13 -14.27
C SER A 9 1.54 8.87 -13.45
N ALA A 10 2.01 7.70 -13.88
CA ALA A 10 1.64 6.43 -13.24
C ALA A 10 2.22 6.30 -11.83
N TYR A 11 3.49 6.67 -11.63
CA TYR A 11 4.12 6.63 -10.30
C TYR A 11 3.54 7.66 -9.36
N LEU A 12 3.22 8.86 -9.88
CA LEU A 12 2.59 9.91 -9.08
C LEU A 12 1.20 9.47 -8.60
N GLN A 13 0.40 8.86 -9.48
CA GLN A 13 -0.93 8.34 -9.12
C GLN A 13 -0.84 7.25 -8.07
N VAL A 14 0.08 6.29 -8.23
CA VAL A 14 0.27 5.20 -7.25
C VAL A 14 0.70 5.74 -5.88
N ALA A 15 1.61 6.72 -5.86
CA ALA A 15 2.04 7.35 -4.61
C ALA A 15 0.91 8.13 -3.93
N VAL A 16 0.09 8.84 -4.72
CA VAL A 16 -1.05 9.61 -4.23
C VAL A 16 -2.14 8.69 -3.67
N ASP A 17 -2.49 7.60 -4.37
CA ASP A 17 -3.45 6.60 -3.87
C ASP A 17 -2.98 5.96 -2.57
N PHE A 18 -1.67 5.69 -2.48
CA PHE A 18 -1.08 5.14 -1.26
C PHE A 18 -1.15 6.14 -0.09
N GLY A 19 -0.88 7.42 -0.35
CA GLY A 19 -1.02 8.49 0.63
C GLY A 19 -2.45 8.66 1.11
N TYR A 20 -3.44 8.64 0.20
CA TYR A 20 -4.86 8.71 0.58
C TYR A 20 -5.29 7.50 1.40
N MET A 21 -4.83 6.30 1.05
CA MET A 21 -5.15 5.08 1.80
C MET A 21 -4.54 5.12 3.21
N LEU A 22 -3.32 5.66 3.36
CA LEU A 22 -2.67 5.86 4.65
C LEU A 22 -3.48 6.84 5.52
N VAL A 23 -3.76 8.04 5.00
CA VAL A 23 -4.52 9.08 5.70
C VAL A 23 -5.91 8.58 6.08
N ALA A 24 -6.60 7.88 5.17
CA ALA A 24 -7.91 7.32 5.45
C ALA A 24 -7.87 6.28 6.58
N ALA A 25 -6.88 5.38 6.58
CA ALA A 25 -6.70 4.41 7.65
C ALA A 25 -6.37 5.07 8.99
N GLU A 26 -5.46 6.06 8.99
CA GLU A 26 -5.06 6.79 10.19
C GLU A 26 -6.22 7.60 10.78
N LEU A 27 -7.05 8.22 9.94
CA LEU A 27 -8.26 8.92 10.40
C LEU A 27 -9.32 7.94 10.93
N LEU A 28 -9.50 6.78 10.30
CA LEU A 28 -10.46 5.77 10.77
C LEU A 28 -10.04 5.16 12.12
N PHE A 29 -8.80 4.69 12.23
CA PHE A 29 -8.32 4.01 13.43
C PHE A 29 -7.88 4.99 14.52
N GLY A 30 -7.18 6.06 14.16
CA GLY A 30 -6.77 7.11 15.10
C GLY A 30 -7.95 7.97 15.54
N GLY A 31 -8.81 8.39 14.61
CA GLY A 31 -10.04 9.13 14.95
C GLY A 31 -11.06 8.29 15.70
N GLY A 32 -11.21 7.00 15.33
CA GLY A 32 -12.01 6.05 16.09
C GLY A 32 -11.48 5.80 17.51
N GLY A 33 -10.15 5.68 17.65
CA GLY A 33 -9.48 5.56 18.95
C GLY A 33 -9.66 6.81 19.82
N TYR A 34 -9.55 8.00 19.22
CA TYR A 34 -9.78 9.28 19.87
C TYR A 34 -11.22 9.44 20.38
N TRP A 35 -12.20 9.06 19.56
CA TRP A 35 -13.60 9.08 19.99
C TRP A 35 -13.87 8.11 21.14
N LEU A 36 -13.20 6.95 21.15
CA LEU A 36 -13.33 5.97 22.21
C LEU A 36 -12.65 6.41 23.52
N ASP A 37 -11.50 7.10 23.44
CA ASP A 37 -10.84 7.72 24.60
C ASP A 37 -11.70 8.84 25.20
N GLN A 38 -12.24 9.72 24.35
CA GLN A 38 -13.14 10.79 24.81
C GLN A 38 -14.38 10.25 25.52
N ARG A 39 -14.96 9.16 25.01
CA ARG A 39 -16.16 8.56 25.62
C ARG A 39 -15.89 7.87 26.96
N ARG A 40 -14.63 7.45 27.21
CA ARG A 40 -14.22 6.81 28.47
C ARG A 40 -13.66 7.78 29.52
N GLY A 41 -13.48 9.07 29.17
CA GLY A 41 -12.92 10.06 30.10
C GLY A 41 -11.50 9.73 30.56
N ALA A 42 -10.74 8.97 29.74
CA ALA A 42 -9.41 8.53 30.11
C ALA A 42 -8.43 9.71 30.07
N GLU A 43 -7.74 9.98 31.19
CA GLU A 43 -6.67 11.00 31.28
C GLU A 43 -5.49 10.71 30.33
N VAL A 44 -5.34 9.45 29.90
CA VAL A 44 -4.25 8.99 29.04
C VAL A 44 -4.82 8.32 27.78
N PRO A 45 -4.45 8.79 26.56
CA PRO A 45 -5.12 8.40 25.32
C PRO A 45 -4.60 7.07 24.75
N TRP A 46 -4.71 5.99 25.53
CA TRP A 46 -4.18 4.67 25.17
C TRP A 46 -4.87 4.08 23.93
N PHE A 47 -6.17 4.33 23.74
CA PHE A 47 -6.90 3.83 22.57
C PHE A 47 -6.53 4.58 21.30
N THR A 48 -6.25 5.88 21.41
CA THR A 48 -5.74 6.66 20.29
C THR A 48 -4.36 6.17 19.86
N VAL A 49 -3.44 5.95 20.81
CA VAL A 49 -2.09 5.44 20.53
C VAL A 49 -2.16 4.03 19.93
N ALA A 50 -2.97 3.14 20.50
CA ALA A 50 -3.17 1.81 19.94
C ALA A 50 -3.80 1.85 18.54
N GLY A 51 -4.77 2.74 18.30
CA GLY A 51 -5.41 2.93 17.01
C GLY A 51 -4.44 3.43 15.93
N VAL A 52 -3.60 4.41 16.25
CA VAL A 52 -2.57 4.92 15.33
C VAL A 52 -1.52 3.84 15.04
N LEU A 53 -1.02 3.15 16.06
CA LEU A 53 -0.06 2.05 15.88
C LEU A 53 -0.65 0.91 15.03
N LEU A 54 -1.92 0.57 15.23
CA LEU A 54 -2.61 -0.44 14.44
C LEU A 54 -2.79 0.02 12.99
N GLY A 55 -3.20 1.27 12.76
CA GLY A 55 -3.33 1.87 11.43
C GLY A 55 -1.99 1.83 10.67
N LEU A 56 -0.90 2.21 11.34
CA LEU A 56 0.45 2.16 10.79
C LEU A 56 0.87 0.72 10.46
N ALA A 57 0.64 -0.22 11.37
CA ALA A 57 0.96 -1.63 11.16
C ALA A 57 0.22 -2.23 9.97
N VAL A 58 -1.07 -1.90 9.79
CA VAL A 58 -1.89 -2.35 8.66
C VAL A 58 -1.41 -1.75 7.34
N ALA A 59 -1.03 -0.47 7.33
CA ALA A 59 -0.51 0.20 6.15
C ALA A 59 0.84 -0.42 5.70
N PHE A 60 1.76 -0.60 6.64
CA PHE A 60 3.04 -1.26 6.37
C PHE A 60 2.87 -2.72 5.94
N TYR A 61 1.99 -3.47 6.60
CA TYR A 61 1.69 -4.85 6.21
C TYR A 61 1.17 -4.92 4.77
N SER A 62 0.27 -4.01 4.40
CA SER A 62 -0.26 -3.91 3.04
C SER A 62 0.83 -3.53 2.03
N PHE A 63 1.75 -2.64 2.41
CA PHE A 63 2.88 -2.23 1.59
C PHE A 63 3.82 -3.41 1.28
N PHE A 64 4.32 -4.09 2.32
CA PHE A 64 5.23 -5.22 2.15
C PHE A 64 4.58 -6.38 1.40
N ARG A 65 3.30 -6.64 1.67
CA ARG A 65 2.54 -7.67 0.96
C ARG A 65 2.42 -7.34 -0.53
N ARG A 66 2.17 -6.08 -0.90
CA ARG A 66 2.14 -5.66 -2.31
C ARG A 66 3.50 -5.78 -2.99
N MET A 67 4.59 -5.40 -2.31
CA MET A 67 5.95 -5.55 -2.86
C MET A 67 6.32 -7.02 -3.10
N GLY A 68 6.06 -7.90 -2.14
CA GLY A 68 6.34 -9.33 -2.30
C GLY A 68 5.48 -10.02 -3.37
N VAL A 69 4.22 -9.59 -3.54
CA VAL A 69 3.35 -10.11 -4.61
C VAL A 69 3.84 -9.66 -5.99
N LEU A 70 4.31 -8.42 -6.13
CA LEU A 70 4.86 -7.90 -7.38
C LEU A 70 6.13 -8.65 -7.83
N GLU A 71 7.04 -8.96 -6.91
CA GLU A 71 8.23 -9.76 -7.24
C GLU A 71 7.88 -11.19 -7.69
N ARG A 72 6.92 -11.83 -7.01
CA ARG A 72 6.45 -13.17 -7.39
C ARG A 72 5.73 -13.16 -8.74
N ALA A 73 4.91 -12.15 -9.01
CA ALA A 73 4.24 -11.97 -10.29
C ALA A 73 5.24 -11.79 -11.43
N ARG A 74 6.27 -10.96 -11.25
CA ARG A 74 7.35 -10.81 -12.25
C ARG A 74 8.12 -12.10 -12.50
N ARG A 75 8.46 -12.86 -11.45
CA ARG A 75 9.14 -14.15 -11.61
C ARG A 75 8.27 -15.18 -12.34
N ALA A 76 6.97 -15.22 -12.06
CA ALA A 76 6.02 -16.12 -12.74
C ALA A 76 5.84 -15.77 -14.22
N GLU A 77 5.80 -14.47 -14.56
CA GLU A 77 5.77 -14.02 -15.97
C GLU A 77 7.08 -14.32 -16.70
N ALA A 78 8.23 -14.12 -16.06
CA ALA A 78 9.54 -14.48 -16.62
C ALA A 78 9.65 -15.99 -16.89
N ALA A 79 9.14 -16.83 -15.98
CA ALA A 79 9.10 -18.28 -16.19
C ALA A 79 8.20 -18.68 -17.36
N ARG A 80 7.02 -18.06 -17.51
CA ARG A 80 6.11 -18.31 -18.64
C ARG A 80 6.63 -17.81 -19.99
N SER A 81 7.43 -16.74 -20.00
CA SER A 81 7.98 -16.18 -21.23
C SER A 81 9.25 -16.90 -21.69
N GLY A 82 10.00 -17.54 -20.78
CA GLY A 82 11.05 -18.50 -21.13
C GLY A 82 10.50 -19.77 -21.79
N ASP A 83 9.39 -20.30 -21.29
CA ASP A 83 8.73 -21.50 -21.81
C ASP A 83 8.24 -21.33 -23.27
N ARG A 84 7.63 -20.17 -23.60
CA ARG A 84 7.18 -19.88 -24.98
C ARG A 84 8.30 -19.76 -26.02
N ARG A 85 9.55 -19.50 -25.62
CA ARG A 85 10.70 -19.45 -26.55
C ARG A 85 11.36 -20.82 -26.77
N GLY A 86 11.13 -21.79 -25.88
CA GLY A 86 11.66 -23.16 -26.02
C GLY A 86 10.78 -24.08 -26.87
N GLY A 87 9.54 -23.68 -27.17
CA GLY A 87 8.53 -24.53 -27.81
C GLY A 87 8.25 -24.25 -29.30
N GLN A 88 9.20 -23.71 -30.08
CA GLN A 88 9.09 -23.80 -31.55
C GLN A 88 9.81 -25.06 -32.04
N PRO A 89 9.09 -26.19 -32.26
CA PRO A 89 9.60 -27.24 -33.13
C PRO A 89 9.65 -26.68 -34.56
N ARG A 90 10.82 -26.81 -35.18
CA ARG A 90 11.03 -26.53 -36.60
C ARG A 90 10.26 -27.50 -37.48
#